data_AF-A0A3B8WU21-F1
#
_entry.id   AF-A0A3B8WU21-F1
#
_cell.length_a   1.000
_cell.length_b   1.000
_cell.length_c   1.000
_cell.angle_alpha   90.00
_cell.angle_beta   90.00
_cell.angle_gamma   90.00
#
_symmetry.space_group_name_H-M   'P 1'
#
loop_
_entity.id
_entity.type
_entity.pdbx_description
1 polymer ?
#
loop_
_entity_poly.entity_id
_entity_poly.type
_entity_poly.pdbx_seq_one_letter_code
_entity_poly.pdbx_strand_id
1 'polypeptide(L)' 'MARALNKLASVAQGLVAGVDEAGRGPLAGPVIAAAVVLDPQQPVDGLA' A
#
# COMPACT_ATOMS: atom_id res chain seq x y z
N MET A 1 -19.53 -18.02 5.65
CA MET A 1 -18.43 -17.28 6.32
C MET A 1 -17.11 -17.45 5.56
N ALA A 2 -17.04 -17.05 4.29
CA ALA A 2 -15.80 -17.16 3.48
C ALA A 2 -15.73 -16.12 2.34
N ARG A 3 -16.49 -15.01 2.43
CA ARG A 3 -16.70 -14.08 1.31
C ARG A 3 -15.89 -12.78 1.37
N ALA A 4 -15.08 -12.56 2.42
CA ALA A 4 -14.36 -11.29 2.60
C ALA A 4 -12.84 -11.37 2.34
N LEU A 5 -12.21 -12.55 2.42
CA LEU A 5 -10.74 -12.64 2.33
C LEU A 5 -10.16 -12.56 0.91
N ASN A 6 -10.97 -12.72 -0.15
CA ASN A 6 -10.44 -12.89 -1.51
C ASN A 6 -10.56 -11.66 -2.43
N LYS A 7 -10.95 -10.50 -1.90
CA LYS A 7 -11.43 -9.39 -2.76
C LYS A 7 -10.34 -8.56 -3.43
N LEU A 8 -9.07 -8.73 -3.06
CA LEU A 8 -7.91 -8.09 -3.70
C LEU A 8 -7.04 -9.08 -4.48
N ALA A 9 -6.88 -10.30 -3.97
CA ALA A 9 -6.19 -11.38 -4.68
C ALA A 9 -6.89 -11.73 -6.02
N SER A 10 -8.18 -11.46 -6.16
CA SER A 10 -8.94 -11.76 -7.38
C SER A 10 -8.90 -10.68 -8.46
N VAL A 11 -8.26 -9.53 -8.25
CA VAL A 11 -8.35 -8.38 -9.19
C VAL A 11 -7.03 -8.10 -9.92
N ALA A 12 -5.88 -8.42 -9.33
CA ALA A 12 -4.57 -8.21 -9.94
C ALA A 12 -3.88 -9.54 -10.23
N GLN A 13 -3.76 -9.92 -11.51
CA GLN A 13 -2.93 -11.05 -11.95
C GLN A 13 -1.44 -10.65 -12.07
N GLY A 14 -0.95 -9.72 -11.25
CA GLY A 14 0.38 -9.12 -11.34
C GLY A 14 0.80 -8.42 -10.04
N LEU A 15 1.92 -7.69 -10.07
CA LEU A 15 2.42 -6.95 -8.90
C LEU A 15 1.41 -5.88 -8.45
N VAL A 16 1.19 -5.79 -7.14
CA VAL A 16 0.33 -4.79 -6.49
C VAL A 16 1.20 -3.84 -5.69
N ALA A 17 1.01 -2.54 -5.87
CA ALA A 17 1.65 -1.50 -5.07
C ALA A 17 0.62 -0.78 -4.19
N GLY A 18 0.96 -0.57 -2.92
CA GLY A 18 0.28 0.41 -2.07
C GLY A 18 0.84 1.81 -2.35
N VAL A 19 -0.01 2.84 -2.32
CA VAL A 19 0.38 4.23 -2.58
C VAL A 19 -0.15 5.12 -1.45
N ASP A 20 0.66 6.06 -0.99
CA ASP A 20 0.27 7.08 -0.02
C ASP A 20 1.10 8.36 -0.21
N GLU A 21 0.64 9.47 0.38
CA GLU A 21 1.29 10.77 0.32
C GLU A 21 1.48 11.44 1.68
N ALA A 22 2.53 12.25 1.77
CA ALA A 22 2.78 13.14 2.90
C ALA A 22 2.99 14.58 2.42
N GLY A 23 2.65 15.53 3.29
CA GLY A 23 2.88 16.96 3.01
C GLY A 23 1.66 17.73 2.50
N ARG A 24 0.44 17.17 2.52
CA ARG A 24 -0.77 17.93 2.14
C ARG A 24 -1.22 18.99 3.16
N GLY A 25 -0.74 18.88 4.40
CA GLY A 25 -1.16 19.69 5.55
C GLY A 25 -0.31 20.94 5.88
N PRO A 26 1.03 20.90 5.71
CA PRO A 26 1.87 22.08 5.90
C PRO A 26 1.49 23.27 5.00
N LEU A 27 1.80 24.50 5.45
CA LEU A 27 1.51 25.74 4.70
C LEU A 27 2.39 25.96 3.47
N ALA A 28 3.55 25.31 3.44
CA ALA A 28 4.51 25.36 2.34
C ALA A 28 5.37 24.09 2.33
N GLY A 29 5.97 23.81 1.17
CA GLY A 29 6.72 22.58 0.92
C GLY A 29 5.99 21.66 -0.06
N PRO A 30 6.68 20.66 -0.63
CA PRO A 30 6.08 19.76 -1.59
C PRO A 30 5.18 18.73 -0.90
N VAL A 31 4.20 18.24 -1.65
CA VAL A 31 3.57 16.94 -1.38
C VAL A 31 4.44 15.86 -2.01
N ILE A 32 4.80 14.85 -1.24
CA ILE A 32 5.59 13.71 -1.70
C ILE A 32 4.74 12.46 -1.59
N ALA A 33 4.64 11.70 -2.68
CA ALA A 33 3.97 10.40 -2.71
C ALA A 33 4.98 9.27 -2.91
N ALA A 34 4.65 8.08 -2.40
CA ALA A 34 5.43 6.87 -2.58
C ALA A 34 4.53 5.72 -3.02
N ALA A 35 5.08 4.82 -3.83
CA ALA A 35 4.46 3.57 -4.22
C ALA A 35 5.36 2.40 -3.79
N VAL A 36 4.79 1.43 -3.09
CA VAL A 36 5.55 0.31 -2.51
C VAL A 36 4.92 -1.02 -2.92
N VAL A 37 5.72 -1.88 -3.55
CA VAL A 37 5.42 -3.30 -3.74
C VAL A 37 6.15 -4.06 -2.63
N LEU A 38 5.41 -4.75 -1.78
CA LEU A 38 5.98 -5.56 -0.70
C LEU A 38 6.28 -6.98 -1.18
N ASP A 39 7.42 -7.51 -0.76
CA ASP A 39 7.72 -8.94 -0.88
C ASP A 39 7.00 -9.69 0.27
N PRO A 40 6.06 -10.61 -0.03
CA PRO A 40 5.34 -11.35 1.01
C PRO A 40 6.25 -12.28 1.82
N GLN A 41 7.46 -12.58 1.35
CA GLN A 41 8.45 -13.40 2.07
C GLN A 41 9.33 -12.58 3.02
N GLN A 42 9.27 -11.25 2.93
CA GLN A 42 10.08 -10.33 3.74
C GLN A 42 9.17 -9.27 4.39
N PRO A 43 8.44 -9.63 5.45
CA PRO A 43 7.56 -8.70 6.14
C PRO A 43 8.36 -7.57 6.80
N VAL A 44 7.78 -6.38 6.82
CA VAL A 44 8.35 -5.22 7.52
C VAL A 44 7.87 -5.22 8.96
N ASP A 45 8.80 -5.31 9.91
CA ASP A 45 8.48 -5.26 11.33
C ASP A 45 7.75 -3.98 11.70
N GLY A 46 6.65 -4.11 12.46
CA GLY A 46 5.85 -2.98 12.93
C GLY A 46 4.80 -2.46 11.94
N LEU A 47 4.67 -3.06 10.76
CA LEU A 47 3.54 -2.81 9.86
C LEU A 47 2.35 -3.69 10.28
N ALA A 48 1.22 -3.07 10.64
CA ALA A 48 0.02 -3.74 11.18
C ALA A 48 -0.89 -4.37 10.12
#